data_AF-A0A9Y2AKG6-F1
#
_entry.id   AF-A0A9Y2AKG6-F1
#
_cell.length_a   1.000
_cell.length_b   1.000
_cell.length_c   1.000
_cell.angle_alpha   90.00
_cell.angle_beta   90.00
_cell.angle_gamma   90.00
#
_symmetry.space_group_name_H-M   'P 1'
#
loop_
_entity.id
_entity.type
_entity.pdbx_description
1 polymer ?
#
loop_
_entity_poly.entity_id
_entity_poly.type
_entity_poly.pdbx_seq_one_letter_code
_entity_poly.pdbx_strand_id
1 'polypeptide(L)'
;MKLLMMIMQICLLCLISLFGNFVAEHLAIGIPGNIIGMFLLLLLLQQKIISMDKIEMGANFLIAELLLFFIPSAIGVIQFQEALQQEWLQIVFVIVASTLAVLLFVAVATESALKRKVAKE
;
A
#
# COMPACT_ATOMS: atom_id res chain seq x y z
N MET A 1 23.98 7.12 15.52
CA MET A 1 22.70 7.69 15.99
C MET A 1 21.60 7.69 14.92
N LYS A 2 21.86 8.12 13.68
CA LYS A 2 20.85 8.10 12.58
C LYS A 2 20.26 6.71 12.30
N LEU A 3 21.09 5.66 12.34
CA LEU A 3 20.65 4.28 12.12
C LEU A 3 19.66 3.80 13.21
N LEU A 4 19.87 4.18 14.47
CA LEU A 4 18.94 3.86 15.56
C LEU A 4 17.57 4.53 15.35
N MET A 5 17.58 5.80 14.93
CA MET A 5 16.34 6.51 14.59
C MET A 5 15.62 5.82 13.44
N MET A 6 16.32 5.50 12.34
CA MET A 6 15.73 4.80 11.20
C MET A 6 15.07 3.47 11.60
N ILE A 7 15.75 2.64 12.41
CA ILE A 7 15.18 1.38 12.93
C ILE A 7 13.93 1.64 13.77
N MET A 8 13.93 2.65 14.66
CA MET A 8 12.73 3.02 15.41
C MET A 8 11.56 3.42 14.50
N GLN A 9 11.83 4.21 13.45
CA GLN A 9 10.80 4.64 12.50
C GLN A 9 10.21 3.45 11.74
N ILE A 10 11.06 2.50 11.30
CA ILE A 10 10.63 1.26 10.66
C ILE A 10 9.80 0.41 11.63
N CYS A 11 10.25 0.22 12.87
CA CYS A 11 9.49 -0.49 13.89
C CYS A 11 8.11 0.15 14.13
N LEU A 12 8.03 1.48 14.17
CA LEU A 12 6.76 2.19 14.29
C LEU A 12 5.82 1.89 13.11
N LEU A 13 6.31 1.95 11.87
CA LEU A 13 5.54 1.61 10.68
C LEU A 13 5.07 0.14 10.70
N CYS A 14 5.95 -0.79 11.10
CA CYS A 14 5.60 -2.19 11.28
C CYS A 14 4.53 -2.40 12.35
N LEU A 15 4.61 -1.70 13.49
CA LEU A 15 3.60 -1.80 14.55
C LEU A 15 2.23 -1.30 14.09
N ILE A 16 2.18 -0.20 13.33
CA ILE A 16 0.93 0.31 12.74
C ILE A 16 0.35 -0.72 11.77
N SER A 17 1.18 -1.34 10.93
CA SER A 17 0.76 -2.40 10.01
C SER A 17 0.23 -3.64 10.75
N LEU A 18 0.94 -4.09 11.79
CA LEU A 18 0.51 -5.23 12.64
C LEU A 18 -0.80 -4.94 13.34
N PHE A 19 -0.99 -3.72 13.85
CA PHE A 19 -2.25 -3.30 14.43
C PHE A 19 -3.39 -3.30 13.39
N GLY A 20 -3.13 -2.84 12.17
CA GLY A 20 -4.08 -2.93 11.06
C GLY A 20 -4.51 -4.36 10.75
N ASN A 21 -3.56 -5.31 10.74
CA ASN A 21 -3.85 -6.74 10.58
C ASN A 21 -4.67 -7.30 11.74
N PHE A 22 -4.30 -6.98 12.98
CA PHE A 22 -5.05 -7.37 14.16
C PHE A 22 -6.52 -6.90 14.08
N VAL A 23 -6.74 -5.65 13.69
CA VAL A 23 -8.09 -5.10 13.50
C VAL A 23 -8.83 -5.80 12.36
N ALA A 24 -8.16 -6.05 11.23
CA ALA A 24 -8.76 -6.76 10.09
C ALA A 24 -9.26 -8.16 10.47
N GLU A 25 -8.45 -8.90 11.23
CA GLU A 25 -8.78 -10.25 11.69
C GLU A 25 -9.97 -10.25 12.65
N HIS A 26 -10.08 -9.25 13.55
CA HIS A 26 -11.15 -9.21 14.55
C HIS A 26 -12.47 -8.67 14.01
N LEU A 27 -12.45 -7.70 13.09
CA LEU A 27 -13.68 -7.09 12.58
C LEU A 27 -14.27 -7.84 11.36
N ALA A 28 -13.53 -8.79 10.76
CA ALA A 28 -13.99 -9.62 9.63
C ALA A 28 -14.59 -8.83 8.44
N ILE A 29 -14.08 -7.62 8.17
CA ILE A 29 -14.64 -6.67 7.18
C ILE A 29 -14.25 -7.05 5.73
N GLY A 30 -13.43 -8.08 5.54
CA GLY A 30 -12.92 -8.46 4.21
C GLY A 30 -11.92 -7.45 3.62
N ILE A 31 -11.48 -6.46 4.40
CA ILE A 31 -10.47 -5.48 4.02
C ILE A 31 -9.11 -5.95 4.54
N PRO A 32 -8.07 -6.01 3.69
CA PRO A 32 -6.70 -6.31 4.11
C PRO A 32 -6.19 -5.35 5.19
N GLY A 33 -5.48 -5.86 6.20
CA GLY A 33 -5.01 -5.05 7.32
C GLY A 33 -3.99 -3.99 6.96
N ASN A 34 -3.24 -4.14 5.86
CA ASN A 34 -2.35 -3.09 5.35
C ASN A 34 -3.12 -1.82 4.94
N ILE A 35 -4.31 -1.93 4.33
CA ILE A 35 -5.17 -0.80 4.00
C ILE A 35 -5.65 -0.11 5.29
N ILE A 36 -6.05 -0.91 6.29
CA ILE A 36 -6.44 -0.37 7.60
C ILE A 36 -5.27 0.38 8.26
N GLY A 37 -4.07 -0.19 8.23
CA GLY A 37 -2.85 0.44 8.73
C GLY A 37 -2.52 1.76 8.00
N MET A 38 -2.74 1.84 6.68
CA MET A 38 -2.58 3.08 5.92
C MET A 38 -3.59 4.16 6.36
N PHE A 39 -4.86 3.81 6.56
CA PHE A 39 -5.85 4.74 7.10
C PHE A 39 -5.51 5.18 8.52
N LEU A 40 -5.05 4.27 9.37
CA LEU A 40 -4.60 4.58 10.73
C LEU A 40 -3.44 5.58 10.71
N LEU A 41 -2.41 5.31 9.89
CA LEU A 41 -1.26 6.20 9.74
C LEU A 41 -1.70 7.59 9.25
N LEU A 42 -2.62 7.63 8.27
CA LEU A 42 -3.19 8.89 7.77
C LEU A 42 -3.89 9.67 8.87
N LEU A 43 -4.71 9.02 9.70
CA LEU A 43 -5.39 9.66 10.84
C LEU A 43 -4.39 10.19 11.88
N LEU A 44 -3.35 9.42 12.20
CA LEU A 44 -2.29 9.82 13.14
C LEU A 44 -1.51 11.03 12.63
N LEU A 45 -1.28 11.12 11.31
CA LEU A 45 -0.65 12.27 10.66
C LEU A 45 -1.58 13.50 10.66
N GLN A 46 -2.86 13.32 10.35
CA GLN A 46 -3.86 14.40 10.36
C GLN A 46 -4.04 14.99 11.77
N GLN A 47 -4.04 14.14 12.80
CA GLN A 47 -4.12 14.53 14.20
C GLN A 47 -2.80 15.10 14.75
N LYS A 48 -1.73 15.14 13.95
CA LYS A 48 -0.37 15.57 14.33
C LYS A 48 0.21 14.79 15.52
N ILE A 49 -0.29 13.59 15.81
CA ILE A 49 0.26 12.68 16.83
C ILE A 49 1.64 12.21 16.35
N ILE A 50 1.74 11.89 15.06
CA ILE A 50 2.98 11.58 14.36
C ILE A 50 3.27 12.74 13.41
N SER A 51 4.49 13.27 13.46
CA SER A 51 4.98 14.24 12.46
C SER A 51 5.65 13.50 11.30
N MET A 52 5.62 14.09 10.10
CA MET A 52 6.29 13.50 8.92
C MET A 52 7.78 13.22 9.18
N ASP A 53 8.48 14.13 9.87
CA ASP A 53 9.91 13.98 10.21
C ASP A 53 10.21 12.70 11.03
N LYS A 54 9.20 12.19 11.77
CA LYS A 54 9.33 11.00 12.62
C LYS A 54 9.17 9.68 11.85
N ILE A 55 8.80 9.70 10.57
CA ILE A 55 8.63 8.48 9.77
C ILE A 55 9.38 8.53 8.44
N GLU A 56 9.76 9.71 7.98
CA GLU A 56 10.31 9.93 6.64
C GLU A 56 11.60 9.14 6.37
N MET A 57 12.55 9.11 7.31
CA MET A 57 13.83 8.42 7.10
C MET A 57 13.64 6.90 6.99
N GLY A 58 12.82 6.31 7.86
CA GLY A 58 12.50 4.88 7.84
C GLY A 58 11.67 4.51 6.61
N ALA A 59 10.66 5.32 6.27
CA ALA A 59 9.83 5.10 5.10
C ALA A 59 10.64 5.17 3.80
N ASN A 60 11.47 6.20 3.63
CA ASN A 60 12.32 6.35 2.44
C ASN A 60 13.32 5.21 2.30
N PHE A 61 13.87 4.69 3.41
CA PHE A 61 14.73 3.51 3.37
C PHE A 61 13.97 2.27 2.89
N LEU A 62 12.78 2.00 3.43
CA LEU A 62 11.95 0.87 3.00
C LEU A 62 11.54 0.98 1.52
N ILE A 63 11.28 2.20 1.05
CA ILE A 63 10.97 2.46 -0.37
C ILE A 63 12.20 2.26 -1.24
N ALA A 64 13.38 2.71 -0.80
CA ALA A 64 14.64 2.50 -1.53
C ALA A 64 14.97 1.01 -1.70
N GLU A 65 14.69 0.21 -0.67
CA GLU A 65 14.91 -1.24 -0.66
C GLU A 65 13.67 -2.05 -1.07
N LEU A 66 12.65 -1.41 -1.67
CA LEU A 66 11.37 -2.07 -1.99
C LEU A 66 11.54 -3.30 -2.89
N LEU A 67 12.54 -3.27 -3.81
CA LEU A 67 12.88 -4.41 -4.66
C LEU A 67 13.24 -5.65 -3.86
N LEU A 68 13.93 -5.50 -2.71
CA LEU A 68 14.28 -6.61 -1.84
C LEU A 68 13.04 -7.30 -1.28
N PHE A 69 11.98 -6.53 -0.96
CA PHE A 69 10.70 -7.08 -0.50
C PHE A 69 9.87 -7.74 -1.62
N PHE A 70 10.12 -7.39 -2.89
CA PHE A 70 9.49 -8.06 -4.01
C PHE A 70 10.09 -9.44 -4.31
N ILE A 71 11.34 -9.71 -3.94
CA ILE A 71 12.01 -10.99 -4.22
C ILE A 71 11.23 -12.18 -3.63
N PRO A 72 10.86 -12.22 -2.33
CA PRO A 72 10.07 -13.33 -1.79
C PRO A 72 8.74 -13.52 -2.50
N SER A 73 8.05 -12.42 -2.83
CA SER A 73 6.78 -12.46 -3.55
C SER A 73 6.94 -13.02 -4.97
N ALA A 74 8.00 -12.63 -5.68
CA ALA A 74 8.28 -13.11 -7.03
C ALA A 74 8.62 -14.61 -7.05
N ILE A 75 9.43 -15.07 -6.09
CA ILE A 75 9.78 -16.50 -5.95
C ILE A 75 8.52 -17.33 -5.66
N GLY A 76 7.60 -16.83 -4.83
CA GLY A 76 6.33 -17.49 -4.55
C GLY A 76 5.47 -17.69 -5.81
N VAL A 77 5.49 -16.73 -6.73
CA VAL A 77 4.76 -16.85 -8.01
C VAL A 77 5.38 -17.90 -8.92
N ILE A 78 6.71 -18.00 -8.97
CA ILE A 78 7.43 -18.98 -9.81
C ILE A 78 7.07 -20.44 -9.42
N GLN A 79 6.68 -20.69 -8.17
CA GLN A 79 6.23 -22.02 -7.74
C GLN A 79 4.99 -22.52 -8.50
N PHE A 80 4.20 -21.62 -9.08
CA PHE A 80 3.03 -21.93 -9.90
C PHE A 80 3.36 -21.95 -11.41
N GLN A 81 4.54 -22.46 -11.77
CA GLN A 81 5.06 -22.42 -13.14
C GLN A 81 4.12 -23.06 -14.17
N GLU A 82 3.46 -24.17 -13.84
CA GLU A 82 2.53 -24.85 -14.75
C GLU A 82 1.31 -23.99 -15.08
N ALA A 83 0.69 -23.37 -14.06
CA ALA A 83 -0.44 -22.46 -14.23
C ALA A 83 -0.05 -21.21 -15.03
N LEU A 84 1.16 -20.68 -14.78
CA LEU A 84 1.71 -19.56 -15.54
C LEU A 84 1.89 -19.93 -17.01
N GLN A 85 2.41 -21.11 -17.33
CA GLN A 85 2.64 -21.53 -18.71
C GLN A 85 1.35 -21.81 -19.47
N GLN A 86 0.34 -22.38 -18.81
CA GLN A 86 -0.95 -22.68 -19.45
C GLN A 86 -1.78 -21.42 -19.69
N GLU A 87 -1.82 -20.50 -18.72
CA GLU A 87 -2.77 -19.37 -18.72
C GLU A 87 -2.10 -17.99 -18.88
N TRP A 88 -0.84 -17.93 -19.35
CA TRP A 88 -0.09 -16.66 -19.46
C TRP A 88 -0.84 -15.57 -20.23
N LEU A 89 -1.55 -15.93 -21.31
CA LEU A 89 -2.34 -14.99 -22.11
C LEU A 89 -3.48 -14.36 -21.29
N GLN A 90 -4.20 -15.19 -20.53
CA GLN A 90 -5.30 -14.73 -19.69
C GLN A 90 -4.77 -13.86 -18.55
N ILE A 91 -3.65 -14.24 -17.94
CA ILE A 91 -3.00 -13.48 -16.88
C ILE A 91 -2.59 -12.10 -17.38
N VAL A 92 -1.88 -12.02 -18.52
CA VAL A 92 -1.45 -10.74 -19.12
C VAL A 92 -2.66 -9.87 -19.45
N PHE A 93 -3.70 -10.46 -20.05
CA PHE A 93 -4.92 -9.75 -20.39
C PHE A 93 -5.60 -9.16 -19.15
N VAL A 94 -5.78 -9.96 -18.09
CA VAL A 94 -6.39 -9.52 -16.83
C VAL A 94 -5.56 -8.42 -16.17
N ILE A 95 -4.23 -8.53 -16.15
CA ILE A 95 -3.33 -7.50 -15.60
C ILE A 95 -3.49 -6.18 -16.35
N VAL A 96 -3.40 -6.20 -17.68
CA VAL A 96 -3.51 -4.98 -18.50
C VAL A 96 -4.90 -4.37 -18.38
N ALA A 97 -5.96 -5.19 -18.51
CA ALA A 97 -7.34 -4.72 -18.45
C ALA A 97 -7.68 -4.12 -17.07
N SER A 98 -7.32 -4.80 -15.98
CA SER A 98 -7.54 -4.30 -14.62
C SER A 98 -6.74 -3.02 -14.32
N THR A 99 -5.49 -2.95 -14.78
CA THR A 99 -4.65 -1.75 -14.61
C THR A 99 -5.27 -0.56 -15.33
N LEU A 100 -5.67 -0.74 -16.59
CA LEU A 100 -6.35 0.31 -17.36
C LEU A 100 -7.68 0.71 -16.72
N ALA A 101 -8.47 -0.25 -16.25
CA ALA A 101 -9.74 0.01 -15.59
C ALA A 101 -9.56 0.84 -14.31
N VAL A 102 -8.59 0.49 -13.46
CA VAL A 102 -8.28 1.24 -12.24
C VAL A 102 -7.78 2.65 -12.58
N LEU A 103 -6.89 2.81 -13.56
CA LEU A 103 -6.39 4.13 -13.98
C LEU A 103 -7.52 5.02 -14.50
N LEU A 104 -8.40 4.50 -15.34
CA LEU A 104 -9.57 5.24 -15.84
C LEU A 104 -10.52 5.62 -14.71
N PHE A 105 -10.79 4.69 -13.79
CA PHE A 105 -11.65 4.95 -12.64
C PHE A 105 -11.08 6.07 -11.76
N VAL A 106 -9.80 6.00 -11.42
CA VAL A 106 -9.12 7.03 -10.61
C VAL A 106 -9.11 8.37 -11.33
N ALA A 107 -8.87 8.40 -12.64
CA ALA A 107 -8.90 9.62 -13.44
C ALA A 107 -10.28 10.30 -13.39
N VAL A 108 -11.35 9.55 -13.69
CA VAL A 108 -12.73 10.05 -13.67
C VAL A 108 -13.18 10.48 -12.26
N ALA A 109 -12.83 9.68 -11.24
CA ALA A 109 -13.16 9.99 -9.85
C ALA A 109 -12.50 11.32 -9.40
N THR A 110 -11.23 11.50 -9.76
CA THR A 110 -10.47 12.72 -9.43
C THR A 110 -11.03 13.93 -10.19
N GLU A 111 -11.30 13.80 -11.49
CA GLU A 111 -11.88 14.88 -12.30
C GLU A 111 -13.27 15.30 -11.77
N SER A 112 -14.10 14.33 -11.38
CA SER A 112 -15.42 14.58 -10.80
C SER A 112 -15.35 15.28 -9.45
N ALA A 113 -14.38 14.90 -8.60
CA ALA A 113 -14.15 15.54 -7.31
C ALA A 113 -13.65 16.99 -7.45
N LEU A 114 -12.78 17.26 -8.44
CA LEU A 114 -12.29 18.61 -8.76
C LEU A 114 -13.41 19.51 -9.30
N LYS A 115 -14.21 19.04 -10.27
CA LYS A 115 -15.35 19.81 -10.80
C LYS A 115 -16.36 20.20 -9.70
N ARG A 116 -16.58 19.30 -8.73
CA ARG A 116 -17.45 19.58 -7.57
C ARG A 116 -16.88 20.63 -6.61
N LYS A 117 -15.56 20.77 -6.51
CA LYS A 117 -14.93 21.86 -5.74
C LYS A 117 -15.08 23.21 -6.44
N VAL A 118 -14.83 23.25 -7.75
CA VAL A 118 -14.93 24.49 -8.55
C VAL A 118 -16.38 24.99 -8.67
N ALA A 119 -17.38 24.12 -8.69
CA ALA A 119 -18.79 24.52 -8.71
C ALA A 119 -19.35 24.94 -7.33
N LYS A 120 -18.56 24.79 -6.25
CA LYS A 120 -18.94 25.13 -4.87
C LYS A 120 -18.23 26.38 -4.33
N GLU A 121 -17.23 26.87 -5.07
CA GLU A 121 -16.57 28.17 -4.89
C GLU A 121 -17.29 29.22 -5.75
#